data_AF-A0A6I4HVR5-F1
#
_entry.id   AF-A0A6I4HVR5-F1
#
_cell.length_a   1.000
_cell.length_b   1.000
_cell.length_c   1.000
_cell.angle_alpha   90.00
_cell.angle_beta   90.00
_cell.angle_gamma   90.00
#
_symmetry.space_group_name_H-M   'P 1'
#
loop_
_entity.id
_entity.type
_entity.pdbx_description
1 polymer ?
#
loop_
_entity_poly.entity_id
_entity_poly.type
_entity_poly.pdbx_seq_one_letter_code
_entity_poly.pdbx_strand_id
1 'polypeptide(L)'
;MKSIVVIFSCLIILSCNRQPSKNLSKVPRNIKPQRGKLKTFKPYYLAEGYLVIDTGEFENGPMGGTYAIVRNRQNIVDTISLGYGIERVAPGIFFYELLTMSKYDFEASDKRKNFLFLNLSDYVITDKNIKKRLKDIAPNFDNYFSSPSVINGNIYYWQHTKSDSIGKEKIFASKLDLATRQTKSIYLYDDDMGTDDSGYFLDPYLKNDTIYYYGGDDKIKKFSVDFKPYN
;
A
#
# COMPACT_ATOMS: atom_id res chain seq x y z
N MET A 1 -46.00 -73.43 -10.19
CA MET A 1 -44.74 -72.83 -9.69
C MET A 1 -45.02 -71.37 -9.39
N LYS A 2 -44.99 -70.99 -8.11
CA LYS A 2 -45.29 -69.63 -7.64
C LYS A 2 -43.95 -68.98 -7.26
N SER A 3 -43.53 -67.97 -8.02
CA SER A 3 -42.29 -67.24 -7.77
C SER A 3 -42.49 -66.25 -6.63
N ILE A 4 -41.66 -66.41 -5.61
CA ILE A 4 -41.56 -65.57 -4.42
C ILE A 4 -40.88 -64.26 -4.81
N VAL A 5 -41.54 -63.14 -4.54
CA VAL A 5 -40.97 -61.79 -4.68
C VAL A 5 -40.10 -61.52 -3.46
N VAL A 6 -38.79 -61.39 -3.67
CA VAL A 6 -37.83 -60.94 -2.66
C VAL A 6 -37.78 -59.40 -2.73
N ILE A 7 -38.30 -58.74 -1.69
CA ILE A 7 -38.18 -57.29 -1.51
C ILE A 7 -36.78 -57.01 -0.94
N PHE A 8 -35.90 -56.47 -1.78
CA PHE A 8 -34.58 -55.99 -1.35
C PHE A 8 -34.73 -54.57 -0.77
N SER A 9 -34.83 -54.46 0.55
CA SER A 9 -34.75 -53.19 1.27
C SER A 9 -33.30 -52.71 1.30
N CYS A 10 -32.92 -51.83 0.38
CA CYS A 10 -31.68 -51.05 0.50
C CYS A 10 -31.95 -49.80 1.33
N LEU A 11 -31.52 -49.83 2.59
CA LEU A 11 -31.34 -48.64 3.42
C LEU A 11 -30.30 -47.72 2.74
N ILE A 12 -30.74 -46.56 2.25
CA ILE A 12 -29.83 -45.45 1.93
C ILE A 12 -29.59 -44.68 3.23
N ILE A 13 -28.45 -44.95 3.86
CA ILE A 13 -27.95 -44.15 4.97
C ILE A 13 -27.48 -42.82 4.38
N LEU A 14 -28.19 -41.74 4.73
CA LEU A 14 -27.77 -40.35 4.51
C LEU A 14 -26.51 -40.07 5.34
N SER A 15 -25.34 -40.31 4.76
CA SER A 15 -24.09 -39.76 5.27
C SER A 15 -23.89 -38.37 4.67
N CYS A 16 -24.27 -37.36 5.46
CA CYS A 16 -23.80 -35.98 5.30
C CYS A 16 -22.27 -35.96 5.42
N ASN A 17 -21.56 -36.09 4.30
CA ASN A 17 -20.16 -35.70 4.22
C ASN A 17 -20.09 -34.16 4.21
N ARG A 18 -20.24 -33.56 5.38
CA ARG A 18 -19.68 -32.24 5.65
C ARG A 18 -18.16 -32.41 5.56
N GLN A 19 -17.57 -32.00 4.45
CA GLN A 19 -16.14 -31.76 4.42
C GLN A 19 -15.79 -30.82 5.58
N PRO A 20 -14.81 -31.15 6.42
CA PRO A 20 -14.30 -30.18 7.37
C PRO A 20 -13.71 -29.06 6.52
N SER A 21 -14.32 -27.88 6.62
CA SER A 21 -13.69 -26.62 6.25
C SER A 21 -12.27 -26.67 6.78
N LYS A 22 -11.30 -26.83 5.86
CA LYS A 22 -9.90 -26.65 6.20
C LYS A 22 -9.85 -25.24 6.76
N ASN A 23 -9.58 -25.15 8.06
CA ASN A 23 -9.15 -23.94 8.73
C ASN A 23 -8.14 -23.26 7.80
N LEU A 24 -8.63 -22.25 7.07
CA LEU A 24 -7.81 -21.16 6.58
C LEU A 24 -7.23 -20.60 7.88
N SER A 25 -6.02 -21.07 8.17
CA SER A 25 -5.11 -20.51 9.13
C SER A 25 -5.32 -19.01 9.11
N LYS A 26 -5.88 -18.51 10.21
CA LYS A 26 -6.09 -17.10 10.51
C LYS A 26 -4.91 -16.33 9.96
N VAL A 27 -5.07 -15.70 8.80
CA VAL A 27 -4.25 -14.55 8.45
C VAL A 27 -4.52 -13.59 9.60
N PRO A 28 -3.50 -13.13 10.35
CA PRO A 28 -3.73 -12.28 11.50
C PRO A 28 -4.29 -10.94 11.00
N ARG A 29 -5.62 -10.85 10.89
CA ARG A 29 -6.34 -9.57 10.92
C ARG A 29 -6.09 -8.99 12.31
N ASN A 30 -5.52 -7.79 12.35
CA ASN A 30 -4.89 -7.12 13.49
C ASN A 30 -3.44 -7.55 13.79
N ILE A 31 -2.52 -7.10 12.93
CA ILE A 31 -1.32 -6.48 13.49
C ILE A 31 -1.76 -5.06 13.89
N LYS A 32 -2.32 -4.90 15.10
CA LYS A 32 -2.22 -3.60 15.77
C LYS A 32 -0.72 -3.27 15.78
N PRO A 33 -0.28 -2.05 15.41
CA PRO A 33 1.11 -1.68 15.58
C PRO A 33 1.47 -1.99 17.04
N GLN A 34 2.32 -2.99 17.24
CA GLN A 34 2.84 -3.28 18.56
C GLN A 34 3.51 -1.98 19.03
N ARG A 35 3.07 -1.46 20.17
CA ARG A 35 3.79 -0.44 20.95
C ARG A 35 5.12 -1.03 21.40
N GLY A 36 6.02 -1.23 20.44
CA GLY A 36 7.41 -1.52 20.71
C GLY A 36 8.02 -0.24 21.23
N LYS A 37 8.69 -0.30 22.39
CA LYS A 37 9.57 0.77 22.85
C LYS A 37 10.37 1.27 21.65
N LEU A 38 10.19 2.54 21.27
CA LEU A 38 10.95 3.18 20.19
C LEU A 38 12.43 2.82 20.41
N LYS A 39 12.96 1.93 19.56
CA LYS A 39 14.40 1.70 19.48
C LYS A 39 15.04 3.07 19.33
N THR A 40 16.10 3.35 20.08
CA THR A 40 16.83 4.61 20.00
C THR A 40 17.14 4.90 18.54
N PHE A 41 16.45 5.90 17.97
CA PHE A 41 16.60 6.25 16.57
C PHE A 41 18.01 6.79 16.36
N LYS A 42 18.69 6.28 15.33
CA LYS A 42 20.03 6.74 14.97
C LYS A 42 19.89 7.64 13.75
N PRO A 43 20.29 8.93 13.85
CA PRO A 43 20.30 9.82 12.72
C PRO A 43 21.11 9.26 11.55
N TYR A 44 20.66 9.49 10.33
CA TYR A 44 21.35 9.09 9.12
C TYR A 44 21.15 10.10 7.99
N TYR A 45 22.11 10.17 7.08
CA TYR A 45 22.00 11.04 5.92
C TYR A 45 21.13 10.38 4.86
N LEU A 46 20.07 11.07 4.47
CA LEU A 46 19.23 10.72 3.33
C LEU A 46 19.99 10.98 2.04
N ALA A 47 20.41 12.23 1.86
CA ALA A 47 21.21 12.70 0.73
C ALA A 47 22.24 13.71 1.24
N GLU A 48 23.12 14.19 0.36
CA GLU A 48 24.07 15.24 0.72
C GLU A 48 23.34 16.47 1.28
N GLY A 49 23.65 16.83 2.54
CA GLY A 49 23.02 17.94 3.24
C GLY A 49 21.64 17.64 3.87
N TYR A 50 21.05 16.46 3.63
CA TYR A 50 19.77 16.04 4.20
C TYR A 50 19.97 14.98 5.29
N LEU A 51 19.67 15.32 6.53
CA LEU A 51 19.84 14.46 7.70
C LEU A 51 18.47 14.10 8.29
N VAL A 52 18.22 12.81 8.47
CA VAL A 52 17.06 12.29 9.20
C VAL A 52 17.46 12.18 10.67
N ILE A 53 16.75 12.85 11.58
CA ILE A 53 17.26 13.07 12.96
C ILE A 53 16.34 12.68 14.11
N ASP A 54 15.04 12.84 13.96
CA ASP A 54 14.08 12.80 15.05
C ASP A 54 12.92 11.93 14.66
N THR A 55 12.38 11.18 15.62
CA THR A 55 11.27 10.26 15.41
C THR A 55 10.34 10.25 16.60
N GLY A 56 9.05 10.24 16.32
CA GLY A 56 8.01 10.06 17.32
C GLY A 56 6.84 9.29 16.74
N GLU A 57 5.76 9.23 17.52
CA GLU A 57 4.49 8.68 17.06
C GLU A 57 3.57 9.82 16.59
N PHE A 58 2.77 9.54 15.57
CA PHE A 58 1.73 10.45 15.09
C PHE A 58 0.36 9.75 15.04
N GLU A 59 -0.68 10.57 15.16
CA GLU A 59 -2.08 10.15 15.12
C GLU A 59 -2.81 10.83 13.95
N ASN A 60 -3.66 10.07 13.27
CA ASN A 60 -4.50 10.47 12.15
C ASN A 60 -5.85 9.74 12.21
N GLY A 61 -6.65 10.04 13.25
CA GLY A 61 -7.91 9.34 13.50
C GLY A 61 -7.70 7.83 13.77
N PRO A 62 -8.31 6.91 13.00
CA PRO A 62 -8.08 5.47 13.18
C PRO A 62 -6.71 5.01 12.68
N MET A 63 -6.02 5.84 11.90
CA MET A 63 -4.69 5.58 11.36
C MET A 63 -3.63 6.31 12.20
N GLY A 64 -2.40 5.81 12.17
CA GLY A 64 -1.29 6.40 12.90
C GLY A 64 -0.03 5.60 12.69
N GLY A 65 1.10 6.11 13.17
CA GLY A 65 2.36 5.44 12.97
C GLY A 65 3.52 6.21 13.56
N THR A 66 4.70 5.94 13.03
CA THR A 66 5.93 6.66 13.40
C THR A 66 6.33 7.62 12.30
N TYR A 67 6.84 8.78 12.68
CA TYR A 67 7.36 9.77 11.74
C TYR A 67 8.87 9.93 11.90
N ALA A 68 9.51 10.51 10.89
CA ALA A 68 10.84 11.11 11.04
C ALA A 68 10.90 12.54 10.51
N ILE A 69 11.82 13.34 11.06
CA ILE A 69 12.12 14.69 10.58
C ILE A 69 13.37 14.67 9.72
N VAL A 70 13.26 15.25 8.53
CA VAL A 70 14.39 15.53 7.63
C VAL A 70 14.79 16.98 7.80
N ARG A 71 16.08 17.23 8.03
CA ARG A 71 16.68 18.56 8.09
C ARG A 71 17.65 18.80 6.95
N ASN A 72 17.69 20.04 6.46
CA ASN A 72 18.80 20.57 5.68
C ASN A 72 19.47 21.68 6.49
N ARG A 73 20.72 21.45 6.90
CA ARG A 73 21.44 22.29 7.89
C ARG A 73 20.60 22.44 9.16
N GLN A 74 20.12 23.64 9.46
CA GLN A 74 19.31 23.97 10.64
C GLN A 74 17.80 23.98 10.36
N ASN A 75 17.39 23.87 9.09
CA ASN A 75 15.99 23.97 8.70
C ASN A 75 15.34 22.58 8.65
N ILE A 76 14.11 22.48 9.19
CA ILE A 76 13.24 21.33 8.93
C ILE A 76 12.72 21.47 7.51
N VAL A 77 12.91 20.43 6.70
CA VAL A 77 12.50 20.43 5.29
C VAL A 77 11.32 19.52 5.02
N ASP A 78 11.24 18.37 5.68
CA ASP A 78 10.17 17.40 5.52
C ASP A 78 9.89 16.68 6.85
N THR A 79 8.65 16.26 7.04
CA THR A 79 8.24 15.24 8.01
C THR A 79 7.75 14.05 7.20
N ILE A 80 8.24 12.85 7.50
CA ILE A 80 8.03 11.67 6.66
C ILE A 80 7.44 10.50 7.45
N SER A 81 6.64 9.67 6.79
CA SER A 81 6.11 8.42 7.35
C SER A 81 7.21 7.37 7.42
N LEU A 82 7.52 6.87 8.63
CA LEU A 82 8.44 5.74 8.79
C LEU A 82 7.76 4.38 8.59
N GLY A 83 6.42 4.33 8.61
CA GLY A 83 5.67 3.13 8.26
C GLY A 83 5.87 2.76 6.79
N TYR A 84 5.82 3.78 5.92
CA TYR A 84 6.20 3.65 4.52
C TYR A 84 7.73 3.60 4.34
N GLY A 85 8.44 4.38 5.14
CA GLY A 85 9.90 4.43 5.12
C GLY A 85 10.45 5.32 4.00
N ILE A 86 11.78 5.32 3.90
CA ILE A 86 12.50 5.96 2.80
C ILE A 86 13.08 4.85 1.94
N GLU A 87 12.68 4.82 0.67
CA GLU A 87 13.16 3.85 -0.31
C GLU A 87 14.15 4.51 -1.26
N ARG A 88 15.29 3.86 -1.49
CA ARG A 88 16.27 4.32 -2.47
C ARG A 88 15.88 3.79 -3.84
N VAL A 89 15.59 4.68 -4.78
CA VAL A 89 15.25 4.31 -6.16
C VAL A 89 16.51 4.15 -7.01
N ALA A 90 17.46 5.06 -6.88
CA ALA A 90 18.74 5.04 -7.59
C ALA A 90 19.82 5.74 -6.73
N PRO A 91 21.10 5.72 -7.14
CA PRO A 91 22.11 6.52 -6.46
C PRO A 91 21.75 8.00 -6.35
N GLY A 92 21.54 8.48 -5.12
CA GLY A 92 21.15 9.86 -4.83
C GLY A 92 19.66 10.18 -4.99
N ILE A 93 18.84 9.20 -5.41
CA ILE A 93 17.40 9.37 -5.62
C ILE A 93 16.63 8.56 -4.60
N PHE A 94 15.76 9.25 -3.85
CA PHE A 94 14.96 8.64 -2.78
C PHE A 94 13.48 8.92 -2.97
N PHE A 95 12.69 7.99 -2.48
CA PHE A 95 11.24 8.00 -2.48
C PHE A 95 10.72 7.87 -1.06
N TYR A 96 9.76 8.70 -0.68
CA TYR A 96 9.15 8.67 0.64
C TYR A 96 7.77 9.36 0.63
N GLU A 97 7.00 9.08 1.66
CA GLU A 97 5.70 9.70 1.90
C GLU A 97 5.83 10.86 2.90
N LEU A 98 5.29 12.02 2.53
CA LEU A 98 5.21 13.18 3.40
C LEU A 98 4.06 13.08 4.39
N LEU A 99 4.32 13.58 5.59
CA LEU A 99 3.33 13.87 6.62
C LEU A 99 3.17 15.39 6.73
N THR A 100 1.93 15.86 6.77
CA THR A 100 1.60 17.28 6.95
C THR A 100 0.74 17.48 8.18
N MET A 101 0.79 18.67 8.77
CA MET A 101 -0.06 18.98 9.92
C MET A 101 -1.53 18.87 9.53
N SER A 102 -2.30 18.15 10.33
CA SER A 102 -3.75 18.10 10.14
C SER A 102 -4.32 19.50 10.33
N LYS A 103 -5.08 19.98 9.35
CA LYS A 103 -5.88 21.22 9.48
C LYS A 103 -7.11 21.02 10.34
N TYR A 104 -7.53 19.76 10.50
CA TYR A 104 -8.57 19.39 11.45
C TYR A 104 -7.91 19.36 12.82
N ASP A 105 -7.89 20.54 13.44
CA ASP A 105 -7.72 20.68 14.88
C ASP A 105 -8.87 19.85 15.47
N PHE A 106 -8.59 18.63 15.91
CA PHE A 106 -9.53 17.93 16.76
C PHE A 106 -9.62 18.78 18.03
N GLU A 107 -10.64 19.64 18.10
CA GLU A 107 -11.08 20.31 19.33
C GLU A 107 -11.51 19.30 20.42
N ALA A 108 -11.39 18.00 20.15
CA ALA A 108 -11.58 16.93 21.10
C ALA A 108 -10.38 16.77 22.04
N SER A 109 -10.37 17.58 23.10
CA SER A 109 -10.35 17.16 24.52
C SER A 109 -9.30 16.18 25.06
N ASP A 110 -8.35 15.66 24.28
CA ASP A 110 -7.30 14.80 24.80
C ASP A 110 -5.99 15.03 24.05
N LYS A 111 -5.34 16.17 24.33
CA LYS A 111 -3.96 16.46 23.94
C LYS A 111 -3.03 15.47 24.66
N ARG A 112 -3.01 14.23 24.19
CA ARG A 112 -2.05 13.21 24.63
C ARG A 112 -0.66 13.76 24.31
N LYS A 113 0.09 14.13 25.35
CA LYS A 113 1.32 14.95 25.30
C LYS A 113 2.48 14.37 24.46
N ASN A 114 2.31 13.20 23.83
CA ASN A 114 3.40 12.44 23.22
C ASN A 114 3.21 12.16 21.72
N PHE A 115 2.19 12.74 21.07
CA PHE A 115 1.89 12.48 19.65
C PHE A 115 1.77 13.78 18.85
N LEU A 116 2.18 13.74 17.58
CA LEU A 116 1.82 14.77 16.60
C LEU A 116 0.55 14.38 15.85
N PHE A 117 -0.30 15.35 15.52
CA PHE A 117 -1.50 15.12 14.70
C PHE A 117 -1.17 15.40 13.23
N LEU A 118 -0.77 14.36 12.50
CA LEU A 118 -0.27 14.46 11.13
C LEU A 118 -1.16 13.67 10.17
N ASN A 119 -1.35 14.19 8.97
CA ASN A 119 -2.02 13.50 7.87
C ASN A 119 -1.00 12.99 6.85
N LEU A 120 -1.27 11.80 6.31
CA LEU A 120 -0.64 11.32 5.07
C LEU A 120 -0.92 12.33 3.96
N SER A 121 0.10 12.66 3.17
CA SER A 121 0.04 13.78 2.24
C SER A 121 0.44 13.38 0.82
N ASP A 122 1.68 13.67 0.43
CA ASP A 122 2.18 13.45 -0.92
C ASP A 122 3.31 12.42 -0.89
N TYR A 123 3.32 11.55 -1.89
CA TYR A 123 4.51 10.79 -2.22
C TYR A 123 5.49 11.67 -2.99
N VAL A 124 6.76 11.60 -2.63
CA VAL A 124 7.79 12.49 -3.12
C VAL A 124 9.02 11.73 -3.57
N ILE A 125 9.59 12.18 -4.68
CA ILE A 125 10.92 11.81 -5.13
C ILE A 125 11.85 12.99 -4.90
N THR A 126 13.00 12.72 -4.27
CA THR A 126 14.09 13.68 -4.15
C THR A 126 15.32 13.20 -4.89
N ASP A 127 15.96 14.09 -5.65
CA ASP A 127 17.27 13.92 -6.26
C ASP A 127 18.11 15.15 -5.94
N LYS A 128 19.09 14.99 -5.04
CA LYS A 128 19.95 16.07 -4.51
C LYS A 128 19.12 17.24 -3.94
N ASN A 129 18.83 18.23 -4.78
CA ASN A 129 18.13 19.47 -4.42
C ASN A 129 16.76 19.61 -5.09
N ILE A 130 16.36 18.64 -5.92
CA ILE A 130 15.09 18.69 -6.64
C ILE A 130 14.12 17.75 -5.93
N LYS A 131 13.01 18.33 -5.46
CA LYS A 131 11.89 17.61 -4.88
C LYS A 131 10.71 17.64 -5.85
N LYS A 132 10.16 16.48 -6.18
CA LYS A 132 8.98 16.36 -7.06
C LYS A 132 7.93 15.49 -6.38
N ARG A 133 6.67 15.91 -6.44
CA ARG A 133 5.56 15.04 -6.04
C ARG A 133 5.33 14.00 -7.10
N LEU A 134 5.03 12.78 -6.69
CA LEU A 134 4.79 11.68 -7.62
C LEU A 134 3.59 11.97 -8.51
N LYS A 135 2.51 12.55 -7.95
CA LYS A 135 1.31 12.96 -8.71
C LYS A 135 1.58 13.94 -9.86
N ASP A 136 2.69 14.68 -9.82
CA ASP A 136 3.04 15.66 -10.85
C ASP A 136 3.81 15.02 -12.02
N ILE A 137 4.26 13.76 -11.87
CA ILE A 137 5.08 13.06 -12.87
C ILE A 137 4.55 11.66 -13.23
N ALA A 138 3.67 11.08 -12.41
CA ALA A 138 3.03 9.80 -12.63
C ALA A 138 1.58 10.04 -13.13
N PRO A 139 1.24 9.61 -14.35
CA PRO A 139 -0.10 9.78 -14.91
C PRO A 139 -1.19 9.17 -14.02
N ASN A 140 -2.23 9.97 -13.77
CA ASN A 140 -3.38 9.68 -12.91
C ASN A 140 -3.01 8.97 -11.60
N PHE A 141 -1.93 9.43 -10.98
CA PHE A 141 -1.54 9.00 -9.64
C PHE A 141 -2.33 9.77 -8.60
N ASP A 142 -3.04 9.01 -7.77
CA ASP A 142 -3.76 9.46 -6.60
C ASP A 142 -3.00 9.08 -5.32
N ASN A 143 -2.67 10.05 -4.47
CA ASN A 143 -1.90 9.79 -3.25
C ASN A 143 -2.61 8.86 -2.25
N TYR A 144 -3.93 8.72 -2.35
CA TYR A 144 -4.73 7.95 -1.42
C TYR A 144 -4.92 6.50 -1.89
N PHE A 145 -5.16 6.29 -3.19
CA PHE A 145 -5.50 4.97 -3.74
C PHE A 145 -4.40 4.30 -4.58
N SER A 146 -3.31 4.99 -4.91
CA SER A 146 -2.33 4.43 -5.87
C SER A 146 -1.32 3.49 -5.25
N SER A 147 -1.17 3.48 -3.93
CA SER A 147 -0.35 2.53 -3.16
C SER A 147 0.99 2.19 -3.84
N PRO A 148 1.90 3.18 -3.99
CA PRO A 148 3.14 2.99 -4.75
C PRO A 148 4.11 2.02 -4.06
N SER A 149 5.13 1.55 -4.78
CA SER A 149 6.29 0.85 -4.22
C SER A 149 7.51 0.96 -5.13
N VAL A 150 8.71 0.97 -4.56
CA VAL A 150 9.96 0.92 -5.35
C VAL A 150 10.43 -0.51 -5.53
N ILE A 151 10.52 -0.96 -6.79
CA ILE A 151 11.02 -2.29 -7.12
C ILE A 151 12.06 -2.16 -8.23
N ASN A 152 13.28 -2.66 -7.99
CA ASN A 152 14.38 -2.65 -8.97
C ASN A 152 14.58 -1.26 -9.63
N GLY A 153 14.53 -0.19 -8.83
CA GLY A 153 14.75 1.18 -9.27
C GLY A 153 13.62 1.80 -10.12
N ASN A 154 12.44 1.20 -10.14
CA ASN A 154 11.24 1.74 -10.78
C ASN A 154 10.15 1.91 -9.73
N ILE A 155 9.19 2.80 -9.98
CA ILE A 155 8.02 2.99 -9.13
C ILE A 155 6.84 2.23 -9.75
N TYR A 156 6.29 1.29 -9.00
CA TYR A 156 5.10 0.54 -9.36
C TYR A 156 3.92 1.07 -8.56
N TYR A 157 2.77 1.27 -9.21
CA TYR A 157 1.60 1.83 -8.54
C TYR A 157 0.31 1.42 -9.27
N TRP A 158 -0.82 1.54 -8.57
CA TRP A 158 -2.16 1.44 -9.12
C TRP A 158 -2.57 2.76 -9.76
N GLN A 159 -2.85 2.76 -11.05
CA GLN A 159 -3.33 3.94 -11.74
C GLN A 159 -4.84 3.86 -11.92
N HIS A 160 -5.50 4.97 -11.60
CA HIS A 160 -6.95 5.11 -11.62
C HIS A 160 -7.32 6.17 -12.65
N THR A 161 -8.15 5.85 -13.65
CA THR A 161 -8.67 6.88 -14.56
C THR A 161 -9.99 7.42 -14.06
N LYS A 162 -10.27 8.69 -14.38
CA LYS A 162 -11.55 9.35 -14.10
C LYS A 162 -12.75 8.43 -14.33
N SER A 163 -13.65 8.45 -13.35
CA SER A 163 -14.94 7.78 -13.37
C SER A 163 -15.71 8.04 -14.66
N ASP A 164 -16.32 6.99 -15.20
CA ASP A 164 -17.37 7.11 -16.21
C ASP A 164 -18.67 7.69 -15.61
N SER A 165 -19.71 7.81 -16.43
CA SER A 165 -21.01 8.38 -16.02
C SER A 165 -21.75 7.56 -14.96
N ILE A 166 -21.32 6.33 -14.66
CA ILE A 166 -21.94 5.43 -13.69
C ILE A 166 -21.08 5.22 -12.44
N GLY A 167 -19.99 5.99 -12.27
CA GLY A 167 -19.15 5.90 -11.07
C GLY A 167 -17.97 4.94 -11.16
N LYS A 168 -17.74 4.28 -12.31
CA LYS A 168 -16.70 3.25 -12.45
C LYS A 168 -15.40 3.84 -12.95
N GLU A 169 -14.31 3.43 -12.31
CA GLU A 169 -12.95 3.81 -12.69
C GLU A 169 -12.24 2.64 -13.37
N LYS A 170 -11.41 2.95 -14.36
CA LYS A 170 -10.54 1.93 -14.96
C LYS A 170 -9.27 1.82 -14.15
N ILE A 171 -8.93 0.60 -13.78
CA ILE A 171 -7.80 0.26 -12.94
C ILE A 171 -6.68 -0.30 -13.82
N PHE A 172 -5.48 0.22 -13.62
CA PHE A 172 -4.27 -0.20 -14.34
C PHE A 172 -3.16 -0.56 -13.36
N ALA A 173 -2.36 -1.55 -13.72
CA ALA A 173 -1.02 -1.70 -13.16
C ALA A 173 -0.09 -0.76 -13.91
N SER A 174 0.67 0.07 -13.20
CA SER A 174 1.58 1.04 -13.81
C SER A 174 3.01 0.94 -13.28
N LYS A 175 3.97 1.11 -14.19
CA LYS A 175 5.42 1.19 -13.92
C LYS A 175 5.94 2.52 -14.44
N LEU A 176 6.46 3.35 -13.55
CA LEU A 176 7.20 4.57 -13.87
C LEU A 176 8.71 4.30 -13.79
N ASP A 177 9.39 4.50 -14.92
CA ASP A 177 10.84 4.55 -15.01
C ASP A 177 11.30 6.01 -14.82
N LEU A 178 12.07 6.28 -13.77
CA LEU A 178 12.54 7.63 -13.47
C LEU A 178 13.67 8.12 -14.39
N ALA A 179 14.44 7.21 -14.98
CA ALA A 179 15.52 7.56 -15.89
C ALA A 179 14.96 8.08 -17.21
N THR A 180 13.94 7.39 -17.75
CA THR A 180 13.29 7.78 -19.01
C THR A 180 12.07 8.70 -18.80
N ARG A 181 11.57 8.80 -17.56
CA ARG A 181 10.30 9.47 -17.19
C ARG A 181 9.08 8.90 -17.92
N GLN A 182 9.19 7.67 -18.43
CA GLN A 182 8.10 7.02 -19.13
C GLN A 182 7.30 6.16 -18.15
N THR A 183 5.98 6.22 -18.30
CA THR A 183 5.06 5.32 -17.60
C THR A 183 4.53 4.30 -18.59
N LYS A 184 4.63 3.02 -18.24
CA LYS A 184 3.94 1.93 -18.91
C LYS A 184 2.77 1.49 -18.03
N SER A 185 1.58 1.46 -18.59
CA SER A 185 0.36 1.07 -17.87
C SER A 185 -0.33 -0.08 -18.59
N ILE A 186 -0.85 -1.05 -17.84
CA ILE A 186 -1.58 -2.20 -18.33
C ILE A 186 -2.96 -2.21 -17.69
N TYR A 187 -4.01 -2.12 -18.51
CA TYR A 187 -5.39 -2.20 -18.07
C TYR A 187 -5.67 -3.55 -17.39
N LEU A 188 -6.37 -3.52 -16.26
CA LEU A 188 -6.70 -4.72 -15.50
C LEU A 188 -8.20 -4.99 -15.53
N TYR A 189 -9.01 -4.02 -15.10
CA TYR A 189 -10.47 -4.12 -14.95
C TYR A 189 -11.07 -2.74 -14.64
N ASP A 190 -12.40 -2.68 -14.65
CA ASP A 190 -13.16 -1.54 -14.13
C ASP A 190 -13.58 -1.83 -12.68
N ASP A 191 -13.58 -0.82 -11.81
CA ASP A 191 -13.95 -0.95 -10.39
C ASP A 191 -14.81 0.23 -9.94
N ASP A 192 -15.78 -0.01 -9.06
CA ASP A 192 -16.46 1.05 -8.31
C ASP A 192 -15.79 1.17 -6.94
N MET A 193 -14.79 2.03 -6.82
CA MET A 193 -14.04 2.23 -5.57
C MET A 193 -14.91 2.93 -4.49
N GLY A 194 -16.16 2.52 -4.29
CA GLY A 194 -17.16 3.09 -3.36
C GLY A 194 -16.80 2.93 -1.88
N THR A 195 -15.52 3.10 -1.57
CA THR A 195 -14.88 3.01 -0.27
C THR A 195 -13.99 4.24 -0.06
N ASP A 196 -13.89 4.65 1.19
CA ASP A 196 -12.93 5.63 1.69
C ASP A 196 -11.68 4.94 2.28
N ASP A 197 -11.46 3.64 2.04
CA ASP A 197 -10.32 2.90 2.57
C ASP A 197 -9.07 3.02 1.67
N SER A 198 -8.05 3.73 2.14
CA SER A 198 -6.74 3.82 1.44
C SER A 198 -6.03 2.47 1.34
N GLY A 199 -6.39 1.49 2.18
CA GLY A 199 -5.87 0.12 2.13
C GLY A 199 -6.56 -0.79 1.10
N TYR A 200 -7.52 -0.26 0.32
CA TYR A 200 -8.26 -1.05 -0.66
C TYR A 200 -7.33 -1.70 -1.72
N PHE A 201 -6.30 -0.97 -2.15
CA PHE A 201 -5.21 -1.50 -2.97
C PHE A 201 -3.95 -1.68 -2.14
N LEU A 202 -3.40 -2.89 -2.14
CA LEU A 202 -2.10 -3.12 -1.51
C LEU A 202 -0.98 -2.67 -2.44
N ASP A 203 0.07 -2.13 -1.81
CA ASP A 203 1.38 -1.85 -2.38
C ASP A 203 1.88 -3.01 -3.27
N PRO A 204 2.23 -2.76 -4.54
CA PRO A 204 2.82 -3.77 -5.40
C PRO A 204 4.12 -4.31 -4.81
N TYR A 205 4.31 -5.63 -4.86
CA TYR A 205 5.50 -6.25 -4.25
C TYR A 205 6.17 -7.28 -5.15
N LEU A 206 7.49 -7.43 -4.98
CA LEU A 206 8.30 -8.42 -5.67
C LEU A 206 8.40 -9.72 -4.84
N LYS A 207 8.12 -10.85 -5.47
CA LYS A 207 8.36 -12.18 -4.90
C LYS A 207 8.73 -13.15 -6.00
N ASN A 208 9.87 -13.83 -5.88
CA ASN A 208 10.37 -14.81 -6.86
C ASN A 208 10.33 -14.26 -8.30
N ASP A 209 10.97 -13.10 -8.53
CA ASP A 209 11.02 -12.41 -9.83
C ASP A 209 9.66 -12.09 -10.47
N THR A 210 8.61 -12.07 -9.64
CA THR A 210 7.25 -11.74 -10.04
C THR A 210 6.75 -10.56 -9.22
N ILE A 211 6.20 -9.57 -9.92
CA ILE A 211 5.59 -8.38 -9.34
C ILE A 211 4.09 -8.68 -9.20
N TYR A 212 3.59 -8.51 -7.98
CA TYR A 212 2.21 -8.78 -7.63
C TYR A 212 1.46 -7.49 -7.38
N TYR A 213 0.26 -7.41 -7.96
CA TYR A 213 -0.75 -6.39 -7.72
C TYR A 213 -1.94 -7.09 -7.06
N TYR A 214 -2.22 -6.77 -5.80
CA TYR A 214 -3.35 -7.30 -5.05
C TYR A 214 -4.41 -6.22 -4.80
N GLY A 215 -5.58 -6.34 -5.44
CA GLY A 215 -6.69 -5.37 -5.35
C GLY A 215 -7.93 -5.91 -4.62
N GLY A 216 -7.75 -6.79 -3.63
CA GLY A 216 -8.85 -7.43 -2.90
C GLY A 216 -9.33 -8.75 -3.50
N ASP A 217 -10.31 -9.38 -2.83
CA ASP A 217 -11.02 -10.64 -3.13
C ASP A 217 -10.81 -11.19 -4.57
N ASP A 218 -9.76 -12.00 -4.74
CA ASP A 218 -9.37 -12.70 -5.97
C ASP A 218 -8.80 -11.85 -7.13
N LYS A 219 -8.66 -10.53 -6.97
CA LYS A 219 -8.04 -9.63 -7.95
C LYS A 219 -6.52 -9.59 -7.78
N ILE A 220 -5.85 -10.72 -8.03
CA ILE A 220 -4.38 -10.79 -8.07
C ILE A 220 -3.90 -10.76 -9.51
N LYS A 221 -3.07 -9.76 -9.85
CA LYS A 221 -2.40 -9.65 -11.15
C LYS A 221 -0.90 -9.82 -10.96
N LYS A 222 -0.27 -10.52 -11.90
CA LYS A 222 1.15 -10.89 -11.82
C LYS A 222 1.87 -10.42 -13.06
N PHE A 223 3.06 -9.86 -12.87
CA PHE A 223 3.91 -9.39 -13.94
C PHE A 223 5.34 -9.89 -13.76
N SER A 224 6.03 -10.17 -14.85
CA SER A 224 7.49 -10.34 -14.83
C SER A 224 8.18 -9.02 -14.44
N VAL A 225 9.47 -9.08 -14.10
CA VAL A 225 10.30 -7.89 -13.83
C VAL A 225 10.37 -6.90 -15.00
N ASP A 226 10.20 -7.38 -16.23
CA ASP A 226 10.09 -6.57 -17.45
C ASP A 226 8.69 -5.96 -17.65
N PHE A 227 7.81 -6.14 -16.67
CA PHE A 227 6.44 -5.66 -16.67
C PHE A 227 5.63 -6.21 -17.86
N LYS A 228 5.76 -7.52 -18.10
CA LYS A 228 4.89 -8.30 -18.98
C LYS A 228 3.92 -9.11 -18.13
N PRO A 229 2.61 -9.11 -18.42
CA PRO A 229 1.63 -9.86 -17.64
C PRO A 229 1.89 -11.36 -17.78
N TYR A 230 1.71 -12.11 -16.69
CA TYR A 230 1.55 -13.56 -16.76
C TYR A 230 0.10 -13.85 -17.16
N ASN A 231 -0.09 -14.63 -18.23
CA ASN A 231 -1.40 -15.12 -18.66
C ASN A 231 -1.96 -16.13 -17.67
#